data_AF-A0A1S2M1G0-F1
#
_entry.id   AF-A0A1S2M1G0-F1
#
_cell.length_a   1.000
_cell.length_b   1.000
_cell.length_c   1.000
_cell.angle_alpha   90.00
_cell.angle_beta   90.00
_cell.angle_gamma   90.00
#
_symmetry.space_group_name_H-M   'P 1'
#
loop_
_entity.id
_entity.type
_entity.pdbx_description
1 polymer ?
#
loop_
_entity_poly.entity_id
_entity_poly.type
_entity_poly.pdbx_seq_one_letter_code
_entity_poly.pdbx_strand_id
1 'polypeptide(L)'
;MSINLCDILSVTCFLTNEDGVSLNPLLPGSIVCQEISQLDGRKNVNTSLPNGDPITLQKVKIRKGGFIVLKIIGPETFCLSDPIPFNFIETVILCAPDGTELKCNVTDFECDAILNCQDGLVTSVDLFFDICQSIEMIGGVVIAIDGSFCKPRREAIPVRSKMTLPIDFSSIFPANSRQEITEDKEQDVEVQDDYSLPRLFHSQQELACLSVKVYDWIVRQSSFHLNFNINDLTIKCDEPPCDAHLFVHAAYVCEADLQGQVVCGDIPVVGEDVFYSAEPDIVTFSPDPSLTDENGDFETIVTIPAGTPPTPVTITAVTNVSGLLLSTSLETIVECHGPCVIELFVADTIDCDGFVEGRVMCMCGGRLIEGAVVTLSSDPDDIISFEHNPIITGHDGNFFSGITVDPGTPLQVVTITVTTDVEGQTIPKTVDVDVECPDSILKTRLKFLFREYVQMGICFS
;
A
#
# COMPACT_ATOMS: atom_id res chain seq x y z
N MET A 1 41.76 24.90 -5.19
CA MET A 1 41.11 26.21 -5.49
C MET A 1 40.41 26.64 -4.20
N SER A 2 40.38 27.93 -3.84
CA SER A 2 39.66 28.34 -2.62
C SER A 2 38.16 28.33 -2.90
N ILE A 3 37.45 27.32 -2.37
CA ILE A 3 35.99 27.19 -2.48
C ILE A 3 35.35 28.38 -1.76
N ASN A 4 34.46 29.11 -2.45
CA ASN A 4 33.71 30.18 -1.82
C ASN A 4 32.52 29.58 -1.04
N LEU A 5 32.73 29.35 0.25
CA LEU A 5 31.71 28.87 1.19
C LEU A 5 30.63 29.93 1.54
N CYS A 6 30.45 30.97 0.71
CA CYS A 6 29.35 31.93 0.84
C CYS A 6 28.34 31.87 -0.33
N ASP A 7 28.64 31.13 -1.40
CA ASP A 7 27.75 30.92 -2.55
C ASP A 7 26.94 29.60 -2.41
N ILE A 8 26.60 29.25 -1.16
CA ILE A 8 26.06 27.94 -0.75
C ILE A 8 24.52 27.88 -0.84
N LEU A 9 23.99 26.69 -1.17
CA LEU A 9 22.56 26.42 -1.26
C LEU A 9 21.96 25.87 0.05
N SER A 10 22.69 25.02 0.78
CA SER A 10 22.21 24.42 2.03
C SER A 10 23.32 24.15 3.06
N VAL A 11 22.98 24.34 4.33
CA VAL A 11 23.83 24.04 5.49
C VAL A 11 22.94 23.40 6.55
N THR A 12 23.30 22.19 6.98
CA THR A 12 22.54 21.42 7.98
C THR A 12 23.49 20.77 8.98
N CYS A 13 22.96 20.25 10.09
CA CYS A 13 23.75 19.52 11.07
C CYS A 13 23.02 18.28 11.58
N PHE A 14 23.78 17.28 12.02
CA PHE A 14 23.23 16.02 12.52
C PHE A 14 24.09 15.42 13.62
N LEU A 15 23.47 14.58 14.46
CA LEU A 15 24.11 13.92 15.59
C LEU A 15 25.05 12.79 15.11
N THR A 16 26.25 12.72 15.68
CA THR A 16 27.27 11.73 15.36
C THR A 16 27.95 11.15 16.60
N ASN A 17 28.73 10.08 16.40
CA ASN A 17 29.74 9.61 17.35
C ASN A 17 31.06 10.40 17.21
N GLU A 18 32.07 10.07 18.04
CA GLU A 18 33.40 10.70 18.02
C GLU A 18 34.16 10.50 16.69
N ASP A 19 33.80 9.48 15.91
CA ASP A 19 34.38 9.18 14.59
C ASP A 19 33.63 9.87 13.42
N GLY A 20 32.54 10.58 13.69
CA GLY A 20 31.71 11.25 12.68
C GLY A 20 30.64 10.38 12.01
N VAL A 21 30.42 9.16 12.49
CA VAL A 21 29.34 8.29 12.02
C VAL A 21 28.00 8.80 12.55
N SER A 22 27.01 8.94 11.66
CA SER A 22 25.66 9.39 12.00
C SER A 22 24.99 8.48 13.02
N LEU A 23 24.33 9.07 14.02
CA LEU A 23 23.58 8.38 15.06
C LEU A 23 22.11 8.80 15.02
N ASN A 24 21.19 7.83 15.13
CA ASN A 24 19.79 8.13 15.37
C ASN A 24 19.63 8.72 16.79
N PRO A 25 19.18 9.98 16.95
CA PRO A 25 19.12 10.66 18.25
C PRO A 25 18.10 10.06 19.22
N LEU A 26 17.12 9.29 18.72
CA LEU A 26 16.08 8.64 19.52
C LEU A 26 16.52 7.30 20.11
N LEU A 27 17.67 6.76 19.71
CA LEU A 27 18.19 5.51 20.26
C LEU A 27 18.86 5.72 21.64
N PRO A 28 18.67 4.79 22.60
CA PRO A 28 19.32 4.87 23.91
C PRO A 28 20.85 4.92 23.79
N GLY A 29 21.44 5.97 24.37
CA GLY A 29 22.89 6.15 24.39
C GLY A 29 23.47 7.03 23.26
N SER A 30 22.68 7.40 22.25
CA SER A 30 23.13 8.31 21.17
C SER A 30 23.52 9.70 21.69
N ILE A 31 22.78 10.20 22.69
CA ILE A 31 23.13 11.41 23.46
C ILE A 31 23.49 10.97 24.88
N VAL A 32 24.68 11.34 25.34
CA VAL A 32 25.14 11.06 26.71
C VAL A 32 24.28 11.87 27.66
N CYS A 33 23.48 11.21 28.49
CA CYS A 33 22.69 11.81 29.56
C CYS A 33 23.08 11.18 30.90
N GLN A 34 23.79 11.91 31.76
CA GLN A 34 24.37 11.38 33.00
C GLN A 34 24.12 12.31 34.18
N GLU A 35 23.77 11.77 35.34
CA GLU A 35 23.72 12.57 36.56
C GLU A 35 25.13 12.92 37.05
N ILE A 36 25.34 14.21 37.36
CA ILE A 36 26.58 14.70 37.96
C ILE A 36 26.48 14.57 39.48
N SER A 37 27.25 13.65 40.06
CA SER A 37 27.35 13.48 41.51
C SER A 37 27.74 14.80 42.20
N GLN A 38 26.98 15.17 43.23
CA GLN A 38 27.18 16.40 44.01
C GLN A 38 27.91 16.06 45.32
N LEU A 39 28.93 16.84 45.69
CA LEU A 39 29.75 16.61 46.89
C LEU A 39 28.95 16.48 48.19
N ASP A 40 27.85 17.24 48.31
CA ASP A 40 26.96 17.25 49.47
C ASP A 40 25.70 16.37 49.27
N GLY A 41 25.67 15.52 48.25
CA GLY A 41 24.45 14.87 47.76
C GLY A 41 23.50 15.83 47.04
N ARG A 42 22.32 15.32 46.65
CA ARG A 42 21.29 16.09 45.92
C ARG A 42 20.71 17.20 46.83
N LYS A 43 20.71 18.44 46.36
CA LYS A 43 20.22 19.58 47.18
C LYS A 43 18.69 19.65 47.21
N ASN A 44 18.12 19.48 48.40
CA ASN A 44 16.69 19.62 48.67
C ASN A 44 16.16 21.03 48.35
N VAL A 45 14.93 21.09 47.86
CA VAL A 45 14.13 22.29 47.58
C VAL A 45 12.74 22.05 48.13
N ASN A 46 12.38 22.81 49.16
CA ASN A 46 11.06 22.72 49.77
C ASN A 46 10.10 23.64 49.02
N THR A 47 8.96 23.11 48.57
CA THR A 47 7.89 23.88 47.93
C THR A 47 6.52 23.39 48.44
N SER A 48 5.45 24.10 48.11
CA SER A 48 4.07 23.69 48.44
C SER A 48 3.33 23.24 47.19
N LEU A 49 2.60 22.13 47.29
CA LEU A 49 1.64 21.68 46.29
C LEU A 49 0.46 22.69 46.19
N PRO A 50 -0.34 22.67 45.11
CA PRO A 50 -1.49 23.57 44.94
C PRO A 50 -2.57 23.47 46.03
N ASN A 51 -2.58 22.38 46.80
CA ASN A 51 -3.46 22.17 47.96
C ASN A 51 -2.88 22.73 49.28
N GLY A 52 -1.66 23.27 49.27
CA GLY A 52 -0.95 23.81 50.44
C GLY A 52 0.01 22.84 51.13
N ASP A 53 0.03 21.55 50.75
CA ASP A 53 0.89 20.55 51.40
C ASP A 53 2.37 20.77 51.06
N PRO A 54 3.30 20.68 52.04
CA PRO A 54 4.72 20.80 51.79
C PRO A 54 5.29 19.54 51.10
N ILE A 55 6.02 19.73 50.00
CA ILE A 55 6.75 18.69 49.28
C ILE A 55 8.25 19.06 49.21
N THR A 56 9.10 18.05 49.35
CA THR A 56 10.56 18.20 49.18
C THR A 56 10.94 17.61 47.83
N LEU A 57 11.43 18.46 46.93
CA LEU A 57 12.02 18.06 45.65
C LEU A 57 13.53 18.21 45.74
N GLN A 58 14.26 17.74 44.72
CA GLN A 58 15.72 17.76 44.72
C GLN A 58 16.30 18.28 43.40
N LYS A 59 17.39 19.05 43.49
CA LYS A 59 18.14 19.56 42.35
C LYS A 59 19.03 18.46 41.77
N VAL A 60 18.57 17.81 40.72
CA VAL A 60 19.36 16.85 39.93
C VAL A 60 20.15 17.64 38.89
N LYS A 61 21.47 17.42 38.83
CA LYS A 61 22.35 18.02 37.82
C LYS A 61 22.61 16.99 36.73
N ILE A 62 22.34 17.35 35.49
CA ILE A 62 22.44 16.43 34.35
C ILE A 62 23.48 16.97 33.39
N ARG A 63 24.43 16.11 33.01
CA ARG A 63 25.36 16.32 31.90
C ARG A 63 24.71 15.78 30.62
N LYS A 64 24.62 16.63 29.59
CA LYS A 64 24.27 16.28 28.22
C LYS A 64 25.51 16.40 27.34
N GLY A 65 25.79 15.43 26.49
CA GLY A 65 26.90 15.52 25.54
C GLY A 65 26.80 14.56 24.37
N GLY A 66 27.59 14.84 23.34
CA GLY A 66 27.62 14.10 22.08
C GLY A 66 28.48 14.84 21.06
N PHE A 67 28.39 14.45 19.80
CA PHE A 67 29.09 15.09 18.70
C PHE A 67 28.08 15.49 17.62
N ILE A 68 28.36 16.58 16.92
CA ILE A 68 27.55 17.08 15.79
C ILE A 68 28.50 17.28 14.60
N VAL A 69 28.06 16.89 13.40
CA VAL A 69 28.78 17.20 12.15
C VAL A 69 27.96 18.20 11.34
N LEU A 70 28.65 19.16 10.72
CA LEU A 70 28.07 20.08 9.73
C LEU A 70 28.07 19.40 8.36
N LYS A 71 26.93 19.40 7.67
CA LYS A 71 26.78 19.08 6.24
C LYS A 71 26.64 20.40 5.47
N ILE A 72 27.55 20.66 4.55
CA ILE A 72 27.59 21.85 3.72
C ILE A 72 27.45 21.44 2.25
N ILE A 73 26.53 22.06 1.52
CA ILE A 73 26.22 21.70 0.13
C ILE A 73 26.19 22.97 -0.75
N GLY A 74 27.24 23.12 -1.55
CA GLY A 74 27.34 24.10 -2.63
C GLY A 74 27.17 23.45 -4.01
N PRO A 75 27.01 24.25 -5.08
CA PRO A 75 26.64 23.76 -6.42
C PRO A 75 27.52 22.65 -7.01
N GLU A 76 28.81 22.61 -6.65
CA GLU A 76 29.78 21.60 -7.09
C GLU A 76 30.59 21.03 -5.90
N THR A 77 30.15 21.24 -4.66
CA THR A 77 30.96 20.99 -3.46
C THR A 77 30.14 20.44 -2.30
N PHE A 78 30.57 19.29 -1.79
CA PHE A 78 30.03 18.71 -0.56
C PHE A 78 31.11 18.78 0.52
N CYS A 79 30.79 19.38 1.66
CA CYS A 79 31.75 19.45 2.76
C CYS A 79 31.17 18.93 4.08
N LEU A 80 32.00 18.20 4.82
CA LEU A 80 31.73 17.75 6.18
C LEU A 80 32.74 18.38 7.14
N SER A 81 32.28 18.81 8.31
CA SER A 81 33.18 19.12 9.42
C SER A 81 33.71 17.84 10.08
N ASP A 82 34.86 17.94 10.75
CA ASP A 82 35.20 16.98 11.79
C ASP A 82 34.14 17.04 12.93
N PRO A 83 33.99 15.98 13.75
CA PRO A 83 32.93 15.91 14.76
C PRO A 83 33.11 16.97 15.86
N ILE A 84 32.11 17.84 16.01
CA ILE A 84 32.11 18.95 16.95
C ILE A 84 31.55 18.47 18.29
N PRO A 85 32.36 18.35 19.36
CA PRO A 85 31.89 17.89 20.66
C PRO A 85 31.04 18.97 21.35
N PHE A 86 29.84 18.59 21.81
CA PHE A 86 29.04 19.42 22.71
C PHE A 86 28.97 18.81 24.12
N ASN A 87 28.93 19.67 25.14
CA ASN A 87 28.87 19.25 26.54
C ASN A 87 28.20 20.34 27.40
N PHE A 88 26.96 20.09 27.80
CA PHE A 88 26.14 21.03 28.57
C PHE A 88 25.75 20.46 29.93
N ILE A 89 25.52 21.35 30.89
CA ILE A 89 25.04 21.00 32.22
C ILE A 89 23.70 21.70 32.46
N GLU A 90 22.65 20.92 32.64
CA GLU A 90 21.35 21.42 33.08
C GLU A 90 21.09 21.06 34.55
N THR A 91 20.13 21.73 35.18
CA THR A 91 19.68 21.41 36.53
C THR A 91 18.16 21.38 36.54
N VAL A 92 17.60 20.22 36.88
CA VAL A 92 16.16 20.00 37.00
C VAL A 92 15.78 19.78 38.46
N ILE A 93 14.51 19.99 38.79
CA ILE A 93 13.99 19.81 40.14
C ILE A 93 12.96 18.69 40.09
N LEU A 94 13.27 17.56 40.73
CA LEU A 94 12.50 16.31 40.64
C LEU A 94 12.37 15.65 42.03
N CYS A 95 11.35 14.82 42.22
CA CYS A 95 11.27 13.87 43.32
C CYS A 95 12.27 12.72 43.08
N ALA A 96 13.49 12.90 43.59
CA ALA A 96 14.65 12.05 43.31
C ALA A 96 15.26 11.45 44.59
N PRO A 97 14.54 10.65 45.41
CA PRO A 97 15.08 10.15 46.67
C PRO A 97 16.33 9.27 46.48
N ASP A 98 17.12 9.11 47.54
CA ASP A 98 18.34 8.29 47.51
C ASP A 98 18.05 6.87 47.02
N GLY A 99 18.94 6.33 46.18
CA GLY A 99 18.74 5.03 45.51
C GLY A 99 17.88 5.07 44.25
N THR A 100 17.56 6.27 43.74
CA THR A 100 17.01 6.45 42.38
C THR A 100 18.09 6.80 41.36
N GLU A 101 17.97 6.25 40.16
CA GLU A 101 18.84 6.46 39.01
C GLU A 101 18.14 7.37 37.98
N LEU A 102 18.94 8.16 37.27
CA LEU A 102 18.47 9.02 36.17
C LEU A 102 18.29 8.19 34.90
N LYS A 103 17.12 8.28 34.27
CA LYS A 103 16.90 7.78 32.91
C LYS A 103 16.41 8.92 32.01
N CYS A 104 17.08 9.11 30.89
CA CYS A 104 16.65 10.05 29.85
C CYS A 104 16.20 9.26 28.62
N ASN A 105 15.12 9.70 27.98
CA ASN A 105 14.68 9.15 26.71
C ASN A 105 14.33 10.30 25.76
N VAL A 106 15.11 10.44 24.69
CA VAL A 106 14.95 11.49 23.69
C VAL A 106 13.71 11.18 22.85
N THR A 107 12.83 12.16 22.70
CA THR A 107 11.61 12.07 21.89
C THR A 107 11.72 12.85 20.60
N ASP A 108 12.57 13.88 20.56
CA ASP A 108 12.81 14.70 19.37
C ASP A 108 14.20 15.35 19.39
N PHE A 109 14.74 15.64 18.21
CA PHE A 109 16.03 16.31 18.01
C PHE A 109 16.04 17.10 16.70
N GLU A 110 16.16 18.43 16.81
CA GLU A 110 16.26 19.35 15.67
C GLU A 110 17.65 20.03 15.69
N CYS A 111 18.27 20.24 14.52
CA CYS A 111 19.62 20.81 14.41
C CYS A 111 19.75 21.69 13.17
N ASP A 112 19.95 22.99 13.38
CA ASP A 112 20.12 24.02 12.36
C ASP A 112 21.51 24.66 12.43
N ALA A 113 22.03 25.07 11.27
CA ALA A 113 23.36 25.64 11.13
C ALA A 113 23.34 26.88 10.22
N ILE A 114 23.98 27.97 10.66
CA ILE A 114 24.06 29.23 9.93
C ILE A 114 25.53 29.62 9.74
N LEU A 115 25.93 29.89 8.49
CA LEU A 115 27.26 30.40 8.16
C LEU A 115 27.24 31.93 8.12
N ASN A 116 28.10 32.57 8.93
CA ASN A 116 28.23 34.03 8.97
C ASN A 116 29.31 34.50 7.98
N CYS A 117 28.88 35.00 6.83
CA CYS A 117 29.76 35.52 5.79
C CYS A 117 30.04 37.03 5.93
N GLN A 118 31.30 37.42 5.75
CA GLN A 118 31.73 38.81 5.59
C GLN A 118 32.68 38.92 4.40
N ASP A 119 32.45 39.90 3.52
CA ASP A 119 33.28 40.18 2.34
C ASP A 119 33.52 38.96 1.41
N GLY A 120 32.55 38.03 1.36
CA GLY A 120 32.63 36.80 0.56
C GLY A 120 33.45 35.67 1.19
N LEU A 121 33.73 35.74 2.50
CA LEU A 121 34.39 34.68 3.27
C LEU A 121 33.55 34.33 4.50
N VAL A 122 33.42 33.04 4.81
CA VAL A 122 32.84 32.59 6.09
C VAL A 122 33.77 33.03 7.23
N THR A 123 33.20 33.56 8.31
CA THR A 123 33.94 34.05 9.48
C THR A 123 33.65 33.24 10.73
N SER A 124 32.39 32.84 10.92
CA SER A 124 31.93 31.99 12.01
C SER A 124 30.75 31.13 11.59
N VAL A 125 30.44 30.12 12.40
CA VAL A 125 29.27 29.25 12.27
C VAL A 125 28.47 29.33 13.56
N ASP A 126 27.19 29.60 13.44
CA ASP A 126 26.22 29.46 14.54
C ASP A 126 25.47 28.13 14.39
N LEU A 127 25.47 27.35 15.46
CA LEU A 127 24.83 26.05 15.57
C LEU A 127 23.71 26.14 16.61
N PHE A 128 22.48 25.85 16.18
CA PHE A 128 21.30 25.80 17.02
C PHE A 128 20.78 24.38 17.04
N PHE A 129 20.48 23.83 18.21
CA PHE A 129 19.83 22.53 18.28
C PHE A 129 18.95 22.38 19.52
N ASP A 130 17.86 21.66 19.36
CA ASP A 130 16.84 21.44 20.36
C ASP A 130 16.74 19.95 20.68
N ILE A 131 16.78 19.62 21.98
CA ILE A 131 16.59 18.26 22.48
C ILE A 131 15.29 18.21 23.28
N CYS A 132 14.27 17.54 22.75
CA CYS A 132 13.09 17.16 23.53
C CYS A 132 13.30 15.76 24.11
N GLN A 133 13.16 15.64 25.43
CA GLN A 133 13.33 14.35 26.11
C GLN A 133 12.38 14.22 27.31
N SER A 134 12.02 12.99 27.65
CA SER A 134 11.56 12.65 28.99
C SER A 134 12.74 12.41 29.92
N ILE A 135 12.66 12.94 31.13
CA ILE A 135 13.64 12.80 32.21
C ILE A 135 12.92 12.12 33.37
N GLU A 136 13.33 10.91 33.71
CA GLU A 136 12.70 10.05 34.72
C GLU A 136 13.68 9.77 35.86
N MET A 137 13.19 9.82 37.11
CA MET A 137 13.92 9.31 38.27
C MET A 137 13.35 7.95 38.65
N ILE A 138 14.15 6.89 38.53
CA ILE A 138 13.70 5.50 38.66
C ILE A 138 14.36 4.85 39.87
N GLY A 139 13.58 4.20 40.73
CA GLY A 139 14.12 3.39 41.83
C GLY A 139 13.70 1.93 41.73
N GLY A 140 14.62 1.02 42.07
CA GLY A 140 14.32 -0.39 42.24
C GLY A 140 13.50 -0.62 43.51
N VAL A 141 12.23 -1.00 43.36
CA VAL A 141 11.32 -1.29 44.47
C VAL A 141 10.43 -2.46 44.10
N VAL A 142 10.15 -3.34 45.06
CA VAL A 142 9.16 -4.41 44.89
C VAL A 142 7.80 -3.89 45.36
N ILE A 143 6.93 -3.53 44.42
CA ILE A 143 5.55 -3.13 44.70
C ILE A 143 4.65 -4.32 44.44
N ALA A 144 4.01 -4.81 45.50
CA ALA A 144 2.88 -5.70 45.41
C ALA A 144 1.61 -4.90 45.05
N ILE A 145 1.01 -5.20 43.90
CA ILE A 145 -0.33 -4.72 43.55
C ILE A 145 -1.31 -5.88 43.75
N ASP A 146 -2.38 -5.63 44.51
CA ASP A 146 -3.50 -6.54 44.66
C ASP A 146 -4.30 -6.64 43.35
N GLY A 147 -4.04 -7.70 42.58
CA GLY A 147 -4.85 -8.05 41.42
C GLY A 147 -6.20 -8.64 41.83
N SER A 148 -7.26 -8.29 41.10
CA SER A 148 -8.54 -8.99 41.18
C SER A 148 -8.94 -9.48 39.79
N PHE A 149 -9.41 -10.73 39.70
CA PHE A 149 -9.80 -11.33 38.42
C PHE A 149 -10.97 -10.55 37.80
N CYS A 150 -10.69 -9.88 36.67
CA CYS A 150 -11.74 -9.42 35.77
C CYS A 150 -12.53 -10.65 35.31
N LYS A 151 -13.81 -10.73 35.67
CA LYS A 151 -14.73 -11.63 34.97
C LYS A 151 -14.74 -11.24 33.50
N PRO A 152 -14.82 -12.19 32.55
CA PRO A 152 -15.00 -11.86 31.15
C PRO A 152 -16.12 -10.83 31.01
N ARG A 153 -15.86 -9.76 30.25
CA ARG A 153 -16.94 -8.85 29.84
C ARG A 153 -17.98 -9.75 29.19
N ARG A 154 -19.16 -9.86 29.81
CA ARG A 154 -20.28 -10.64 29.26
C ARG A 154 -20.38 -10.26 27.79
N GLU A 155 -20.43 -11.27 26.92
CA GLU A 155 -20.78 -11.03 25.52
C GLU A 155 -21.99 -10.10 25.53
N ALA A 156 -21.85 -8.96 24.87
CA ALA A 156 -22.93 -8.03 24.77
C ALA A 156 -23.99 -8.72 23.93
N ILE A 157 -24.98 -9.36 24.59
CA ILE A 157 -26.25 -9.72 23.97
C ILE A 157 -26.63 -8.47 23.18
N PRO A 158 -26.72 -8.56 21.83
CA PRO A 158 -26.86 -7.37 21.02
C PRO A 158 -28.13 -6.69 21.51
N VAL A 159 -27.95 -5.54 22.18
CA VAL A 159 -29.06 -4.69 22.55
C VAL A 159 -29.66 -4.34 21.21
N ARG A 160 -30.82 -4.94 20.92
CA ARG A 160 -31.58 -4.65 19.71
C ARG A 160 -32.08 -3.23 19.88
N SER A 161 -31.19 -2.28 19.58
CA SER A 161 -31.48 -0.87 19.53
C SER A 161 -32.67 -0.74 18.60
N LYS A 162 -33.77 -0.19 19.13
CA LYS A 162 -34.79 0.38 18.27
C LYS A 162 -34.11 1.58 17.61
N MET A 163 -33.46 1.32 16.49
CA MET A 163 -32.99 2.31 15.56
C MET A 163 -34.23 2.98 14.99
N THR A 164 -34.73 4.00 15.70
CA THR A 164 -35.80 4.86 15.20
C THR A 164 -35.21 5.69 14.07
N LEU A 165 -35.24 5.14 12.86
CA LEU A 165 -34.91 5.85 11.62
C LEU A 165 -35.82 7.09 11.52
N PRO A 166 -35.27 8.32 11.50
CA PRO A 166 -36.07 9.52 11.38
C PRO A 166 -36.29 9.85 9.89
N ILE A 167 -37.00 8.98 9.18
CA ILE A 167 -37.49 9.28 7.83
C ILE A 167 -38.96 8.88 7.74
N ASP A 168 -39.82 9.89 7.77
CA ASP A 168 -41.21 9.78 7.33
C ASP A 168 -41.21 9.40 5.85
N PHE A 169 -41.83 8.26 5.51
CA PHE A 169 -42.66 8.12 4.32
C PHE A 169 -43.50 6.85 4.43
N SER A 170 -44.70 7.00 5.00
CA SER A 170 -45.79 6.04 4.77
C SER A 170 -47.10 6.76 4.39
N SER A 171 -47.11 7.37 3.21
CA SER A 171 -48.19 7.03 2.28
C SER A 171 -47.90 5.62 1.74
N ILE A 172 -48.86 4.96 1.11
CA ILE A 172 -48.76 3.55 0.61
C ILE A 172 -49.08 2.48 1.69
N PHE A 173 -50.31 2.62 2.22
CA PHE A 173 -51.29 1.56 2.50
C PHE A 173 -51.24 0.70 3.79
N PRO A 174 -52.42 0.36 4.35
CA PRO A 174 -52.55 -0.40 5.61
C PRO A 174 -52.88 -1.90 5.39
N ALA A 175 -52.74 -2.73 6.43
CA ALA A 175 -53.87 -3.41 7.08
C ALA A 175 -53.48 -4.54 8.07
N ASN A 176 -54.26 -4.62 9.17
CA ASN A 176 -54.83 -5.82 9.79
C ASN A 176 -54.00 -7.10 10.08
N SER A 177 -53.74 -7.26 11.38
CA SER A 177 -54.30 -8.32 12.25
C SER A 177 -53.81 -9.79 12.24
N ARG A 178 -53.57 -10.25 13.48
CA ARG A 178 -53.86 -11.57 14.09
C ARG A 178 -52.84 -12.74 14.05
N GLN A 179 -52.31 -12.98 15.25
CA GLN A 179 -52.30 -14.25 16.02
C GLN A 179 -51.29 -15.37 15.71
N GLU A 180 -50.40 -15.54 16.70
CA GLU A 180 -49.91 -16.77 17.38
C GLU A 180 -50.37 -18.15 16.89
N ILE A 181 -49.43 -19.12 16.93
CA ILE A 181 -49.45 -20.45 17.62
C ILE A 181 -48.45 -21.40 16.88
N THR A 182 -47.74 -22.41 17.43
CA THR A 182 -47.08 -22.74 18.73
C THR A 182 -46.39 -24.12 18.53
N GLU A 183 -45.15 -24.33 19.04
CA GLU A 183 -44.45 -25.63 19.38
C GLU A 183 -44.42 -26.78 18.30
N ASP A 184 -43.61 -27.86 18.36
CA ASP A 184 -43.10 -28.66 19.49
C ASP A 184 -41.95 -29.64 19.04
N LYS A 185 -40.98 -29.95 19.94
CA LYS A 185 -40.20 -31.23 20.12
C LYS A 185 -39.29 -31.86 19.03
N GLU A 186 -38.32 -32.77 19.31
CA GLU A 186 -37.45 -33.17 20.46
C GLU A 186 -36.44 -34.29 19.99
N GLN A 187 -35.69 -34.94 20.90
CA GLN A 187 -34.72 -36.09 20.74
C GLN A 187 -33.23 -35.73 20.44
N ASP A 188 -32.21 -36.40 21.01
CA ASP A 188 -32.12 -37.46 22.05
C ASP A 188 -30.73 -37.47 22.77
N VAL A 189 -30.53 -38.36 23.77
CA VAL A 189 -29.43 -38.33 24.79
C VAL A 189 -28.67 -39.67 24.91
N GLU A 190 -27.34 -39.63 25.21
CA GLU A 190 -26.56 -40.52 26.13
C GLU A 190 -25.07 -40.00 26.16
N VAL A 191 -24.33 -39.72 27.27
CA VAL A 191 -24.01 -40.40 28.57
C VAL A 191 -22.83 -41.40 28.40
N GLN A 192 -21.69 -41.38 29.14
CA GLN A 192 -21.21 -40.64 30.34
C GLN A 192 -19.65 -40.63 30.40
N ASP A 193 -18.98 -39.85 31.29
CA ASP A 193 -17.96 -40.41 32.23
C ASP A 193 -17.54 -39.49 33.41
N ASP A 194 -17.00 -40.10 34.49
CA ASP A 194 -16.78 -39.56 35.85
C ASP A 194 -15.29 -39.46 36.23
N TYR A 195 -14.88 -38.39 36.96
CA TYR A 195 -13.83 -38.41 38.01
C TYR A 195 -13.96 -37.18 38.93
N SER A 196 -13.54 -37.31 40.20
CA SER A 196 -13.98 -36.44 41.30
C SER A 196 -12.85 -35.82 42.17
N LEU A 197 -13.24 -34.84 43.02
CA LEU A 197 -12.49 -34.10 44.08
C LEU A 197 -11.79 -32.77 43.67
N PRO A 198 -11.62 -31.81 44.61
CA PRO A 198 -12.63 -31.25 45.52
C PRO A 198 -12.69 -29.70 45.48
N ARG A 199 -13.77 -29.09 45.99
CA ARG A 199 -13.89 -27.62 46.09
C ARG A 199 -12.93 -27.02 47.11
N LEU A 200 -11.99 -26.19 46.65
CA LEU A 200 -11.20 -25.29 47.51
C LEU A 200 -10.84 -23.98 46.78
N PHE A 201 -11.86 -23.22 46.36
CA PHE A 201 -11.68 -21.82 45.95
C PHE A 201 -11.45 -20.94 47.18
N HIS A 202 -10.25 -21.02 47.73
CA HIS A 202 -9.67 -19.92 48.50
C HIS A 202 -9.50 -18.73 47.55
N SER A 203 -9.76 -17.51 48.01
CA SER A 203 -9.58 -16.31 47.19
C SER A 203 -8.09 -16.05 46.96
N GLN A 204 -7.56 -16.58 45.86
CA GLN A 204 -6.23 -16.21 45.39
C GLN A 204 -6.29 -14.79 44.84
N GLN A 205 -5.95 -13.83 45.69
CA GLN A 205 -5.36 -12.57 45.22
C GLN A 205 -4.02 -12.92 44.60
N GLU A 206 -3.85 -12.66 43.30
CA GLU A 206 -2.54 -12.67 42.69
C GLU A 206 -1.87 -11.32 42.98
N LEU A 207 -0.76 -11.36 43.72
CA LEU A 207 0.13 -10.21 43.86
C LEU A 207 0.89 -10.04 42.53
N ALA A 208 0.60 -8.97 41.81
CA ALA A 208 1.45 -8.53 40.71
C ALA A 208 2.64 -7.74 41.28
N CYS A 209 3.85 -8.28 41.14
CA CYS A 209 5.08 -7.63 41.61
C CYS A 209 5.70 -6.79 40.50
N LEU A 210 5.64 -5.46 40.63
CA LEU A 210 6.47 -4.54 39.84
C LEU A 210 7.82 -4.37 40.57
N SER A 211 8.93 -4.48 39.84
CA SER A 211 10.29 -4.36 40.38
C SER A 211 10.92 -2.96 40.23
N VAL A 212 10.19 -2.03 39.61
CA VAL A 212 10.68 -0.71 39.18
C VAL A 212 9.58 0.32 39.41
N LYS A 213 9.95 1.49 39.95
CA LYS A 213 9.04 2.64 40.12
C LYS A 213 9.68 3.92 39.55
N VAL A 214 8.92 4.63 38.73
CA VAL A 214 9.19 6.03 38.39
C VAL A 214 8.71 6.91 39.56
N TYR A 215 9.62 7.68 40.15
CA TYR A 215 9.32 8.58 41.27
C TYR A 215 8.88 9.96 40.82
N ASP A 216 9.47 10.44 39.72
CA ASP A 216 9.10 11.66 39.04
C ASP A 216 9.45 11.55 37.56
N TRP A 217 8.75 12.32 36.73
CA TRP A 217 9.03 12.42 35.30
C TRP A 217 8.67 13.81 34.79
N ILE A 218 9.52 14.38 33.94
CA ILE A 218 9.22 15.62 33.22
C ILE A 218 9.54 15.44 31.74
N VAL A 219 8.73 16.06 30.88
CA VAL A 219 9.10 16.32 29.49
C VAL A 219 9.82 17.67 29.45
N ARG A 220 10.98 17.73 28.80
CA ARG A 220 11.81 18.92 28.74
C ARG A 220 12.41 19.09 27.35
N GLN A 221 12.09 20.23 26.73
CA GLN A 221 12.86 20.80 25.64
C GLN A 221 14.06 21.56 26.21
N SER A 222 15.24 21.37 25.62
CA SER A 222 16.46 22.10 25.94
C SER A 222 17.09 22.59 24.63
N SER A 223 17.08 23.90 24.42
CA SER A 223 17.70 24.57 23.27
C SER A 223 19.14 24.93 23.57
N PHE A 224 20.04 24.71 22.61
CA PHE A 224 21.46 24.97 22.71
C PHE A 224 21.92 25.85 21.55
N HIS A 225 22.84 26.77 21.84
CA HIS A 225 23.50 27.61 20.84
C HIS A 225 25.00 27.51 21.04
N LEU A 226 25.72 27.19 19.96
CA LEU A 226 27.17 27.17 19.88
C LEU A 226 27.61 28.11 18.76
N ASN A 227 28.64 28.92 19.03
CA ASN A 227 29.28 29.77 18.03
C ASN A 227 30.73 29.35 17.89
N PHE A 228 31.17 29.10 16.65
CA PHE A 228 32.53 28.69 16.33
C PHE A 228 33.15 29.65 15.32
N ASN A 229 34.44 29.99 15.47
CA ASN A 229 35.16 30.63 14.37
C ASN A 229 35.43 29.60 13.27
N ILE A 230 35.39 30.00 12.01
CA ILE A 230 35.64 29.07 10.90
C ILE A 230 37.04 28.45 10.95
N ASN A 231 38.03 29.16 11.51
CA ASN A 231 39.41 28.69 11.62
C ASN A 231 39.60 27.64 12.74
N ASP A 232 38.63 27.50 13.64
CA ASP A 232 38.63 26.47 14.70
C ASP A 232 37.93 25.18 14.23
N LEU A 233 37.33 25.17 13.04
CA LEU A 233 36.65 24.02 12.44
C LEU A 233 37.47 23.45 11.29
N THR A 234 37.79 22.16 11.35
CA THR A 234 38.29 21.43 10.18
C THR A 234 37.11 21.03 9.31
N ILE A 235 37.06 21.54 8.07
CA ILE A 235 36.07 21.19 7.07
C ILE A 235 36.79 20.53 5.89
N LYS A 236 36.34 19.32 5.54
CA LYS A 236 36.82 18.56 4.36
C LYS A 236 35.77 18.69 3.27
N CYS A 237 36.18 19.11 2.09
CA CYS A 237 35.31 19.26 0.92
C CYS A 237 35.74 18.25 -0.15
N ASP A 238 34.79 17.41 -0.55
CA ASP A 238 34.91 16.41 -1.60
C ASP A 238 33.79 16.66 -2.64
N GLU A 239 33.78 15.88 -3.73
CA GLU A 239 32.64 15.86 -4.65
C GLU A 239 31.43 15.21 -3.94
N PRO A 240 30.19 15.70 -4.15
CA PRO A 240 29.01 15.15 -3.49
C PRO A 240 28.82 13.65 -3.82
N PRO A 241 28.47 12.81 -2.82
CA PRO A 241 28.09 11.44 -3.10
C PRO A 241 26.81 11.43 -3.95
N CYS A 242 26.82 10.65 -5.02
CA CYS A 242 25.69 10.53 -5.94
C CYS A 242 24.93 9.22 -5.71
N ASP A 243 23.61 9.32 -5.69
CA ASP A 243 22.67 8.23 -5.45
C ASP A 243 21.62 8.19 -6.58
N ALA A 244 21.16 6.99 -6.92
CA ALA A 244 20.11 6.76 -7.91
C ALA A 244 18.91 6.06 -7.24
N HIS A 245 17.77 6.74 -7.24
CA HIS A 245 16.50 6.24 -6.74
C HIS A 245 15.65 5.70 -7.88
N LEU A 246 14.98 4.57 -7.65
CA LEU A 246 14.08 3.92 -8.61
C LEU A 246 12.71 3.75 -7.96
N PHE A 247 11.65 4.12 -8.67
CA PHE A 247 10.27 4.05 -8.19
C PHE A 247 9.52 2.96 -8.96
N VAL A 248 9.56 1.75 -8.41
CA VAL A 248 8.90 0.57 -9.00
C VAL A 248 7.56 0.32 -8.32
N HIS A 249 6.50 0.13 -9.11
CA HIS A 249 5.18 -0.26 -8.59
C HIS A 249 5.15 -1.73 -8.12
N ALA A 250 4.18 -2.07 -7.27
CA ALA A 250 4.01 -3.43 -6.77
C ALA A 250 3.69 -4.46 -7.88
N ALA A 251 3.09 -4.02 -8.98
CA ALA A 251 2.94 -4.81 -10.21
C ALA A 251 2.84 -3.91 -11.45
N TYR A 252 3.23 -4.45 -12.61
CA TYR A 252 3.05 -3.83 -13.93
C TYR A 252 2.22 -4.72 -14.86
N VAL A 253 1.31 -4.11 -15.63
CA VAL A 253 0.32 -4.81 -16.47
C VAL A 253 0.42 -4.34 -17.92
N CYS A 254 0.96 -5.20 -18.81
CA CYS A 254 1.20 -4.94 -20.24
C CYS A 254 2.12 -3.77 -20.60
N GLU A 255 1.75 -2.54 -20.25
CA GLU A 255 2.54 -1.33 -20.50
C GLU A 255 2.38 -0.39 -19.30
N ALA A 256 3.50 0.10 -18.77
CA ALA A 256 3.49 0.98 -17.60
C ALA A 256 4.73 1.86 -17.52
N ASP A 257 4.59 3.02 -16.88
CA ASP A 257 5.68 3.95 -16.66
C ASP A 257 6.59 3.49 -15.50
N LEU A 258 7.90 3.58 -15.72
CA LEU A 258 8.94 3.40 -14.71
C LEU A 258 9.67 4.73 -14.54
N GLN A 259 9.70 5.21 -13.30
CA GLN A 259 10.28 6.50 -12.94
C GLN A 259 11.42 6.32 -11.93
N GLY A 260 12.30 7.32 -11.84
CA GLY A 260 13.36 7.39 -10.86
C GLY A 260 14.01 8.77 -10.85
N GLN A 261 15.02 8.94 -10.00
CA GLN A 261 15.73 10.21 -9.83
C GLN A 261 17.22 9.98 -9.56
N VAL A 262 18.08 10.84 -10.10
CA VAL A 262 19.52 10.85 -9.84
C VAL A 262 19.91 12.16 -9.16
N VAL A 263 20.50 12.05 -7.96
CA VAL A 263 20.91 13.20 -7.14
C VAL A 263 22.34 13.04 -6.65
N CYS A 264 23.07 14.15 -6.53
CA CYS A 264 24.33 14.20 -5.80
C CYS A 264 24.15 15.04 -4.53
N GLY A 265 24.05 14.38 -3.38
CA GLY A 265 23.56 14.97 -2.14
C GLY A 265 22.10 15.43 -2.29
N ASP A 266 21.89 16.74 -2.34
CA ASP A 266 20.56 17.36 -2.50
C ASP A 266 20.47 18.15 -3.84
N ILE A 267 21.36 17.85 -4.81
CA ILE A 267 21.45 18.51 -6.11
C ILE A 267 21.04 17.52 -7.22
N PRO A 268 20.02 17.84 -8.03
CA PRO A 268 19.66 17.03 -9.20
C PRO A 268 20.75 16.92 -10.27
N VAL A 269 20.87 15.75 -10.87
CA VAL A 269 21.83 15.49 -11.96
C VAL A 269 21.11 15.51 -13.31
N VAL A 270 21.40 16.49 -14.15
CA VAL A 270 20.67 16.79 -15.39
C VAL A 270 21.40 16.27 -16.64
N GLY A 271 20.69 15.59 -17.53
CA GLY A 271 21.17 15.19 -18.85
C GLY A 271 22.08 13.96 -18.91
N GLU A 272 22.07 13.10 -17.88
CA GLU A 272 22.82 11.85 -17.87
C GLU A 272 21.99 10.69 -18.44
N ASP A 273 22.67 9.76 -19.12
CA ASP A 273 22.05 8.54 -19.67
C ASP A 273 21.72 7.53 -18.54
N VAL A 274 20.50 7.02 -18.53
CA VAL A 274 20.03 5.96 -17.61
C VAL A 274 19.65 4.74 -18.44
N PHE A 275 20.34 3.63 -18.20
CA PHE A 275 20.16 2.34 -18.88
C PHE A 275 19.35 1.37 -18.02
N TYR A 276 18.55 0.53 -18.65
CA TYR A 276 17.63 -0.38 -17.96
C TYR A 276 17.95 -1.85 -18.22
N SER A 277 17.60 -2.71 -17.26
CA SER A 277 17.66 -4.16 -17.41
C SER A 277 16.67 -4.85 -16.46
N ALA A 278 16.30 -6.09 -16.80
CA ALA A 278 15.40 -6.91 -16.04
C ALA A 278 15.95 -8.34 -15.91
N GLU A 279 15.81 -8.94 -14.73
CA GLU A 279 16.08 -10.36 -14.50
C GLU A 279 14.82 -11.03 -13.90
N PRO A 280 14.20 -12.01 -14.59
CA PRO A 280 14.53 -12.49 -15.93
C PRO A 280 14.28 -11.45 -17.03
N ASP A 281 15.01 -11.57 -18.14
CA ASP A 281 14.90 -10.73 -19.34
C ASP A 281 13.60 -11.04 -20.11
N ILE A 282 12.49 -10.47 -19.63
CA ILE A 282 11.14 -10.66 -20.17
C ILE A 282 10.39 -9.35 -20.43
N VAL A 283 10.99 -8.18 -20.16
CA VAL A 283 10.38 -6.86 -20.45
C VAL A 283 11.34 -6.01 -21.27
N THR A 284 10.79 -5.11 -22.08
CA THR A 284 11.57 -4.15 -22.88
C THR A 284 11.31 -2.73 -22.42
N PHE A 285 12.35 -1.90 -22.43
CA PHE A 285 12.30 -0.49 -22.03
C PHE A 285 12.35 0.42 -23.26
N SER A 286 11.62 1.53 -23.23
CA SER A 286 11.65 2.56 -24.27
C SER A 286 11.29 3.93 -23.69
N PRO A 287 12.19 4.95 -23.75
CA PRO A 287 13.54 4.90 -24.31
C PRO A 287 14.57 4.21 -23.40
N ASP A 288 15.53 3.50 -24.01
CA ASP A 288 16.71 2.94 -23.34
C ASP A 288 17.98 3.27 -24.15
N PRO A 289 18.88 4.13 -23.64
CA PRO A 289 18.76 4.87 -22.39
C PRO A 289 17.70 5.98 -22.44
N SER A 290 17.23 6.41 -21.26
CA SER A 290 16.53 7.69 -21.08
C SER A 290 17.51 8.77 -20.58
N LEU A 291 17.12 10.04 -20.61
CA LEU A 291 17.89 11.16 -20.06
C LEU A 291 17.23 11.69 -18.78
N THR A 292 18.04 12.11 -17.81
CA THR A 292 17.53 12.85 -16.64
C THR A 292 17.15 14.29 -16.98
N ASP A 293 16.05 14.78 -16.41
CA ASP A 293 15.49 16.12 -16.65
C ASP A 293 16.12 17.21 -15.74
N GLU A 294 15.55 18.42 -15.74
CA GLU A 294 16.02 19.54 -14.90
C GLU A 294 15.86 19.32 -13.39
N ASN A 295 15.03 18.36 -12.98
CA ASN A 295 14.83 17.90 -11.60
C ASN A 295 15.59 16.59 -11.30
N GLY A 296 16.42 16.12 -12.24
CA GLY A 296 17.17 14.87 -12.14
C GLY A 296 16.30 13.63 -12.27
N ASP A 297 15.03 13.80 -12.62
CA ASP A 297 14.06 12.72 -12.77
C ASP A 297 14.25 12.05 -14.14
N PHE A 298 14.04 10.73 -14.20
CA PHE A 298 14.07 9.95 -15.43
C PHE A 298 12.80 9.09 -15.55
N GLU A 299 12.41 8.83 -16.79
CA GLU A 299 11.21 8.06 -17.12
C GLU A 299 11.44 7.17 -18.35
N THR A 300 10.92 5.94 -18.30
CA THR A 300 10.82 5.03 -19.44
C THR A 300 9.52 4.25 -19.38
N ILE A 301 9.00 3.84 -20.54
CA ILE A 301 7.91 2.87 -20.64
C ILE A 301 8.49 1.46 -20.50
N VAL A 302 7.84 0.61 -19.72
CA VAL A 302 8.10 -0.83 -19.59
C VAL A 302 7.02 -1.58 -20.35
N THR A 303 7.41 -2.35 -21.38
CA THR A 303 6.49 -3.18 -22.18
C THR A 303 6.69 -4.66 -21.86
N ILE A 304 5.59 -5.37 -21.60
CA ILE A 304 5.55 -6.78 -21.20
C ILE A 304 4.90 -7.60 -22.34
N PRO A 305 5.53 -8.69 -22.82
CA PRO A 305 4.98 -9.53 -23.88
C PRO A 305 3.61 -10.14 -23.53
N ALA A 306 2.68 -10.12 -24.48
CA ALA A 306 1.36 -10.71 -24.32
C ALA A 306 1.43 -12.23 -24.07
N GLY A 307 0.67 -12.71 -23.09
CA GLY A 307 0.69 -14.09 -22.60
C GLY A 307 1.64 -14.33 -21.41
N THR A 308 2.32 -13.30 -20.92
CA THR A 308 3.15 -13.37 -19.70
C THR A 308 2.28 -13.54 -18.45
N PRO A 309 2.37 -14.67 -17.73
CA PRO A 309 1.68 -14.84 -16.45
C PRO A 309 2.36 -13.99 -15.35
N PRO A 310 1.73 -13.79 -14.18
CA PRO A 310 2.36 -13.12 -13.04
C PRO A 310 3.74 -13.69 -12.71
N THR A 311 4.77 -12.92 -13.03
CA THR A 311 6.18 -13.33 -12.95
C THR A 311 6.96 -12.32 -12.13
N PRO A 312 7.70 -12.75 -11.07
CA PRO A 312 8.56 -11.85 -10.32
C PRO A 312 9.79 -11.46 -11.18
N VAL A 313 10.13 -10.17 -11.18
CA VAL A 313 11.24 -9.59 -11.94
C VAL A 313 11.99 -8.59 -11.06
N THR A 314 13.32 -8.61 -11.13
CA THR A 314 14.16 -7.53 -10.59
C THR A 314 14.48 -6.55 -11.71
N ILE A 315 13.98 -5.32 -11.60
CA ILE A 315 14.31 -4.22 -12.53
C ILE A 315 15.53 -3.48 -11.97
N THR A 316 16.51 -3.21 -12.82
CA THR A 316 17.75 -2.49 -12.48
C THR A 316 17.94 -1.30 -13.41
N ALA A 317 18.20 -0.12 -12.83
CA ALA A 317 18.61 1.08 -13.54
C ALA A 317 20.08 1.40 -13.24
N VAL A 318 20.84 1.79 -14.28
CA VAL A 318 22.28 2.06 -14.21
C VAL A 318 22.58 3.39 -14.90
N THR A 319 23.38 4.24 -14.27
CA THR A 319 23.84 5.52 -14.84
C THR A 319 25.30 5.78 -14.48
N ASN A 320 25.95 6.76 -15.11
CA ASN A 320 27.36 7.05 -14.96
C ASN A 320 27.60 8.55 -14.72
N VAL A 321 27.53 8.98 -13.46
CA VAL A 321 27.70 10.39 -13.09
C VAL A 321 29.18 10.69 -12.88
N SER A 322 29.76 11.58 -13.70
CA SER A 322 31.17 12.00 -13.59
C SER A 322 32.21 10.86 -13.61
N GLY A 323 31.87 9.68 -14.13
CA GLY A 323 32.74 8.48 -14.14
C GLY A 323 32.47 7.50 -12.99
N LEU A 324 31.54 7.81 -12.08
CA LEU A 324 31.01 6.90 -11.06
C LEU A 324 29.78 6.16 -11.60
N LEU A 325 29.90 4.85 -11.73
CA LEU A 325 28.76 3.98 -12.07
C LEU A 325 27.85 3.82 -10.85
N LEU A 326 26.62 4.33 -10.97
CA LEU A 326 25.53 4.13 -10.03
C LEU A 326 24.62 3.01 -10.53
N SER A 327 24.13 2.16 -9.64
CA SER A 327 23.24 1.04 -9.95
C SER A 327 22.23 0.86 -8.84
N THR A 328 20.96 0.75 -9.20
CA THR A 328 19.85 0.58 -8.25
C THR A 328 18.87 -0.46 -8.79
N SER A 329 18.32 -1.31 -7.92
CA SER A 329 17.53 -2.48 -8.32
C SER A 329 16.39 -2.78 -7.35
N LEU A 330 15.20 -3.07 -7.86
CA LEU A 330 14.00 -3.38 -7.07
C LEU A 330 13.21 -4.54 -7.68
N GLU A 331 12.55 -5.33 -6.83
CA GLU A 331 11.68 -6.43 -7.22
C GLU A 331 10.24 -5.97 -7.47
N THR A 332 9.59 -6.54 -8.48
CA THR A 332 8.16 -6.34 -8.80
C THR A 332 7.56 -7.60 -9.43
N ILE A 333 6.26 -7.57 -9.73
CA ILE A 333 5.55 -8.61 -10.49
C ILE A 333 5.12 -8.02 -11.83
N VAL A 334 5.47 -8.67 -12.93
CA VAL A 334 4.98 -8.31 -14.26
C VAL A 334 3.95 -9.32 -14.73
N GLU A 335 2.90 -8.85 -15.38
CA GLU A 335 1.96 -9.68 -16.12
C GLU A 335 1.51 -8.94 -17.38
N CYS A 336 1.24 -9.68 -18.44
CA CYS A 336 0.49 -9.14 -19.56
C CYS A 336 -0.17 -10.31 -20.23
N HIS A 337 -1.48 -10.43 -20.08
CA HIS A 337 -2.15 -11.62 -20.55
C HIS A 337 -3.04 -11.27 -21.77
N GLY A 338 -3.11 -12.21 -22.72
CA GLY A 338 -3.18 -11.88 -24.15
C GLY A 338 -4.55 -11.42 -24.70
N PRO A 339 -4.59 -11.05 -26.01
CA PRO A 339 -5.76 -10.44 -26.65
C PRO A 339 -7.01 -11.32 -26.59
N CYS A 340 -8.17 -10.67 -26.70
CA CYS A 340 -9.46 -11.33 -26.68
C CYS A 340 -9.81 -11.92 -28.06
N VAL A 341 -10.39 -13.12 -28.03
CA VAL A 341 -10.73 -13.91 -29.22
C VAL A 341 -12.13 -14.52 -29.08
N ILE A 342 -12.79 -14.70 -30.21
CA ILE A 342 -14.06 -15.43 -30.31
C ILE A 342 -13.77 -16.81 -30.91
N GLU A 343 -14.13 -17.85 -30.16
CA GLU A 343 -14.27 -19.20 -30.68
C GLU A 343 -15.72 -19.40 -31.15
N LEU A 344 -15.91 -19.96 -32.34
CA LEU A 344 -17.24 -20.17 -32.95
C LEU A 344 -17.46 -21.65 -33.25
N PHE A 345 -18.68 -22.10 -33.00
CA PHE A 345 -19.16 -23.43 -33.28
C PHE A 345 -20.46 -23.29 -34.09
N VAL A 346 -20.37 -23.60 -35.39
CA VAL A 346 -21.50 -23.66 -36.32
C VAL A 346 -21.34 -24.96 -37.12
N ALA A 347 -22.44 -25.58 -37.53
CA ALA A 347 -22.38 -26.72 -38.44
C ALA A 347 -21.92 -26.25 -39.84
N ASP A 348 -21.13 -27.06 -40.55
CA ASP A 348 -20.69 -26.77 -41.93
C ASP A 348 -21.88 -26.57 -42.89
N THR A 349 -23.04 -27.18 -42.59
CA THR A 349 -24.28 -27.13 -43.37
C THR A 349 -25.50 -26.85 -42.48
N ILE A 350 -26.41 -25.97 -42.89
CA ILE A 350 -27.70 -25.69 -42.23
C ILE A 350 -28.88 -25.94 -43.20
N ASP A 351 -29.86 -26.75 -42.80
CA ASP A 351 -31.08 -27.08 -43.57
C ASP A 351 -32.32 -26.47 -42.89
N CYS A 352 -32.80 -25.34 -43.41
CA CYS A 352 -33.87 -24.47 -42.88
C CYS A 352 -33.70 -23.88 -41.47
N ASP A 353 -33.29 -24.67 -40.47
CA ASP A 353 -33.06 -24.24 -39.10
C ASP A 353 -31.75 -24.80 -38.52
N GLY A 354 -31.11 -24.02 -37.66
CA GLY A 354 -29.80 -24.33 -37.08
C GLY A 354 -29.44 -23.41 -35.93
N PHE A 355 -28.18 -23.46 -35.48
CA PHE A 355 -27.69 -22.70 -34.34
C PHE A 355 -26.27 -22.18 -34.58
N VAL A 356 -25.97 -21.00 -34.03
CA VAL A 356 -24.61 -20.50 -33.84
C VAL A 356 -24.30 -20.45 -32.34
N GLU A 357 -23.25 -21.15 -31.96
CA GLU A 357 -22.68 -21.13 -30.61
C GLU A 357 -21.28 -20.51 -30.65
N GLY A 358 -20.84 -19.98 -29.51
CA GLY A 358 -19.49 -19.49 -29.39
C GLY A 358 -19.10 -19.11 -27.98
N ARG A 359 -17.83 -18.71 -27.84
CA ARG A 359 -17.22 -18.34 -26.57
C ARG A 359 -16.30 -17.14 -26.76
N VAL A 360 -16.51 -16.11 -25.96
CA VAL A 360 -15.60 -14.96 -25.83
C VAL A 360 -14.62 -15.26 -24.71
N MET A 361 -13.35 -15.39 -25.06
CA MET A 361 -12.27 -15.61 -24.10
C MET A 361 -11.16 -14.60 -24.35
N CYS A 362 -10.50 -14.14 -23.29
CA CYS A 362 -9.25 -13.43 -23.42
C CYS A 362 -8.08 -14.39 -23.17
N MET A 363 -7.03 -14.29 -23.99
CA MET A 363 -5.78 -14.99 -23.72
C MET A 363 -5.10 -14.48 -22.42
N CYS A 364 -5.74 -13.52 -21.73
CA CYS A 364 -5.70 -13.31 -20.29
C CYS A 364 -5.97 -14.58 -19.47
N GLY A 365 -5.04 -15.55 -19.43
CA GLY A 365 -5.12 -16.69 -18.52
C GLY A 365 -6.31 -17.62 -18.75
N GLY A 366 -6.95 -17.54 -19.92
CA GLY A 366 -8.19 -18.26 -20.22
C GLY A 366 -9.45 -17.62 -19.61
N ARG A 367 -9.39 -16.34 -19.21
CA ARG A 367 -10.53 -15.59 -18.65
C ARG A 367 -11.70 -15.59 -19.63
N LEU A 368 -12.80 -16.18 -19.19
CA LEU A 368 -14.10 -16.18 -19.86
C LEU A 368 -14.79 -14.84 -19.60
N ILE A 369 -15.37 -14.22 -20.63
CA ILE A 369 -15.94 -12.87 -20.51
C ILE A 369 -17.46 -12.96 -20.39
N GLU A 370 -17.97 -12.83 -19.16
CA GLU A 370 -19.39 -12.67 -18.86
C GLU A 370 -19.87 -11.24 -19.18
N GLY A 371 -21.10 -11.09 -19.65
CA GLY A 371 -21.74 -9.79 -19.83
C GLY A 371 -21.35 -9.01 -21.10
N ALA A 372 -20.51 -9.58 -21.97
CA ALA A 372 -20.13 -8.95 -23.24
C ALA A 372 -21.31 -8.98 -24.22
N VAL A 373 -21.52 -7.86 -24.92
CA VAL A 373 -22.55 -7.73 -25.94
C VAL A 373 -22.00 -8.24 -27.27
N VAL A 374 -22.56 -9.34 -27.76
CA VAL A 374 -22.19 -9.98 -29.01
C VAL A 374 -23.22 -9.62 -30.07
N THR A 375 -22.76 -9.19 -31.24
CA THR A 375 -23.60 -8.94 -32.42
C THR A 375 -23.28 -9.92 -33.53
N LEU A 376 -24.33 -10.34 -34.23
CA LEU A 376 -24.29 -11.25 -35.36
C LEU A 376 -24.67 -10.50 -36.65
N SER A 377 -24.02 -10.85 -37.76
CA SER A 377 -24.46 -10.47 -39.09
C SER A 377 -24.13 -11.57 -40.11
N SER A 378 -24.77 -11.52 -41.26
CA SER A 378 -24.48 -12.41 -42.39
C SER A 378 -24.22 -11.61 -43.66
N ASP A 379 -23.41 -12.18 -44.56
CA ASP A 379 -23.30 -11.74 -45.95
C ASP A 379 -23.63 -12.94 -46.87
N PRO A 380 -24.70 -12.87 -47.69
CA PRO A 380 -25.72 -11.81 -47.73
C PRO A 380 -26.58 -11.71 -46.46
N ASP A 381 -27.13 -10.52 -46.22
CA ASP A 381 -27.92 -10.16 -45.03
C ASP A 381 -29.41 -10.58 -45.11
N ASP A 382 -29.93 -10.80 -46.31
CA ASP A 382 -31.34 -11.13 -46.57
C ASP A 382 -31.69 -12.65 -46.49
N ILE A 383 -30.75 -13.54 -46.15
CA ILE A 383 -30.95 -15.01 -46.28
C ILE A 383 -31.15 -15.75 -44.95
N ILE A 384 -30.51 -15.28 -43.87
CA ILE A 384 -30.63 -15.91 -42.55
C ILE A 384 -31.05 -14.89 -41.50
N SER A 385 -31.92 -15.31 -40.59
CA SER A 385 -32.37 -14.51 -39.45
C SER A 385 -31.91 -15.15 -38.14
N PHE A 386 -31.50 -14.31 -37.20
CA PHE A 386 -31.02 -14.70 -35.88
C PHE A 386 -32.12 -14.47 -34.84
N GLU A 387 -32.47 -15.50 -34.07
CA GLU A 387 -33.54 -15.42 -33.04
C GLU A 387 -33.18 -14.45 -31.91
N HIS A 388 -31.89 -14.38 -31.55
CA HIS A 388 -31.34 -13.46 -30.55
C HIS A 388 -30.13 -12.73 -31.13
N ASN A 389 -30.27 -11.42 -31.34
CA ASN A 389 -29.21 -10.53 -31.81
C ASN A 389 -29.58 -9.07 -31.44
N PRO A 390 -28.81 -8.35 -30.61
CA PRO A 390 -27.59 -8.78 -29.92
C PRO A 390 -27.84 -9.83 -28.82
N ILE A 391 -26.76 -10.46 -28.37
CA ILE A 391 -26.72 -11.48 -27.29
C ILE A 391 -25.80 -10.97 -26.18
N ILE A 392 -26.02 -11.41 -24.94
CA ILE A 392 -25.11 -11.17 -23.82
C ILE A 392 -24.47 -12.51 -23.42
N THR A 393 -23.15 -12.55 -23.25
CA THR A 393 -22.44 -13.77 -22.83
C THR A 393 -22.77 -14.17 -21.39
N GLY A 394 -22.89 -15.48 -21.16
CA GLY A 394 -23.06 -16.05 -19.81
C GLY A 394 -21.76 -16.09 -18.99
N HIS A 395 -21.84 -16.61 -17.76
CA HIS A 395 -20.70 -16.73 -16.82
C HIS A 395 -19.51 -17.52 -17.38
N ASP A 396 -19.74 -18.47 -18.29
CA ASP A 396 -18.69 -19.22 -18.99
C ASP A 396 -18.23 -18.54 -20.30
N GLY A 397 -18.54 -17.25 -20.48
CA GLY A 397 -18.22 -16.47 -21.69
C GLY A 397 -18.94 -16.96 -22.95
N ASN A 398 -19.92 -17.84 -22.80
CA ASN A 398 -20.64 -18.49 -23.90
C ASN A 398 -21.82 -17.66 -24.42
N PHE A 399 -22.11 -17.80 -25.71
CA PHE A 399 -23.31 -17.26 -26.35
C PHE A 399 -23.89 -18.27 -27.34
N PHE A 400 -25.18 -18.10 -27.64
CA PHE A 400 -25.98 -18.99 -28.48
C PHE A 400 -27.08 -18.20 -29.19
N SER A 401 -27.37 -18.51 -30.45
CA SER A 401 -28.53 -18.00 -31.19
C SER A 401 -29.10 -19.04 -32.15
N GLY A 402 -30.43 -19.08 -32.27
CA GLY A 402 -31.12 -19.80 -33.34
C GLY A 402 -30.92 -19.10 -34.68
N ILE A 403 -30.69 -19.88 -35.73
CA ILE A 403 -30.62 -19.45 -37.13
C ILE A 403 -31.85 -20.01 -37.85
N THR A 404 -32.57 -19.16 -38.58
CA THR A 404 -33.60 -19.59 -39.54
C THR A 404 -33.23 -19.11 -40.95
N VAL A 405 -33.20 -20.03 -41.91
CA VAL A 405 -32.93 -19.77 -43.33
C VAL A 405 -34.25 -19.53 -44.07
N ASP A 406 -34.28 -18.54 -44.96
CA ASP A 406 -35.51 -18.18 -45.66
C ASP A 406 -36.02 -19.31 -46.60
N PRO A 407 -37.33 -19.64 -46.59
CA PRO A 407 -37.86 -20.72 -47.44
C PRO A 407 -37.71 -20.44 -48.93
N GLY A 408 -37.25 -21.45 -49.68
CA GLY A 408 -36.93 -21.36 -51.10
C GLY A 408 -35.46 -21.08 -51.39
N THR A 409 -34.63 -20.87 -50.37
CA THR A 409 -33.17 -20.71 -50.48
C THR A 409 -32.54 -21.97 -51.10
N PRO A 410 -31.89 -21.87 -52.28
CA PRO A 410 -31.11 -22.97 -52.85
C PRO A 410 -29.77 -23.11 -52.10
N LEU A 411 -29.10 -24.26 -52.26
CA LEU A 411 -27.79 -24.48 -51.65
C LEU A 411 -26.78 -23.38 -52.05
N GLN A 412 -26.30 -22.63 -51.07
CA GLN A 412 -25.31 -21.57 -51.25
C GLN A 412 -24.49 -21.31 -49.98
N VAL A 413 -23.33 -20.66 -50.12
CA VAL A 413 -22.52 -20.21 -48.99
C VAL A 413 -23.05 -18.89 -48.43
N VAL A 414 -23.04 -18.75 -47.11
CA VAL A 414 -23.26 -17.50 -46.36
C VAL A 414 -22.11 -17.31 -45.38
N THR A 415 -21.52 -16.11 -45.34
CA THR A 415 -20.50 -15.76 -44.34
C THR A 415 -21.17 -15.19 -43.10
N ILE A 416 -21.07 -15.88 -41.96
CA ILE A 416 -21.52 -15.38 -40.65
C ILE A 416 -20.37 -14.61 -40.01
N THR A 417 -20.65 -13.37 -39.60
CA THR A 417 -19.73 -12.52 -38.84
C THR A 417 -20.24 -12.32 -37.42
N VAL A 418 -19.35 -12.45 -36.46
CA VAL A 418 -19.61 -12.22 -35.04
C VAL A 418 -18.66 -11.15 -34.53
N THR A 419 -19.17 -10.10 -33.89
CA THR A 419 -18.34 -9.05 -33.28
C THR A 419 -18.78 -8.75 -31.86
N THR A 420 -17.82 -8.39 -31.02
CA THR A 420 -18.07 -7.88 -29.66
C THR A 420 -17.01 -6.86 -29.27
N ASP A 421 -17.35 -5.96 -28.35
CA ASP A 421 -16.41 -4.99 -27.77
C ASP A 421 -16.01 -5.44 -26.37
N VAL A 422 -14.71 -5.67 -26.16
CA VAL A 422 -14.14 -6.00 -24.84
C VAL A 422 -13.11 -4.94 -24.49
N GLU A 423 -13.28 -4.29 -23.34
CA GLU A 423 -12.34 -3.28 -22.79
C GLU A 423 -11.98 -2.14 -23.80
N GLY A 424 -12.91 -1.83 -24.72
CA GLY A 424 -12.77 -0.79 -25.74
C GLY A 424 -12.20 -1.27 -27.09
N GLN A 425 -11.89 -2.56 -27.22
CA GLN A 425 -11.42 -3.18 -28.46
C GLN A 425 -12.54 -4.02 -29.11
N THR A 426 -12.88 -3.68 -30.35
CA THR A 426 -13.77 -4.50 -31.19
C THR A 426 -13.04 -5.73 -31.72
N ILE A 427 -13.53 -6.92 -31.42
CA ILE A 427 -12.97 -8.19 -31.88
C ILE A 427 -13.95 -8.91 -32.85
N PRO A 428 -13.60 -9.06 -34.14
CA PRO A 428 -14.42 -9.78 -35.11
C PRO A 428 -13.97 -11.23 -35.31
N LYS A 429 -14.91 -12.11 -35.69
CA LYS A 429 -14.66 -13.47 -36.14
C LYS A 429 -15.66 -13.86 -37.23
N THR A 430 -15.19 -14.51 -38.28
CA THR A 430 -16.03 -14.97 -39.40
C THR A 430 -15.96 -16.48 -39.60
N VAL A 431 -17.02 -17.04 -40.20
CA VAL A 431 -17.11 -18.43 -40.66
C VAL A 431 -18.02 -18.51 -41.90
N ASP A 432 -17.63 -19.31 -42.89
CA ASP A 432 -18.44 -19.59 -44.07
C ASP A 432 -19.23 -20.88 -43.86
N VAL A 433 -20.53 -20.88 -44.18
CA VAL A 433 -21.46 -21.98 -43.94
C VAL A 433 -22.32 -22.23 -45.18
N ASP A 434 -22.50 -23.50 -45.56
CA ASP A 434 -23.45 -23.89 -46.61
C ASP A 434 -24.89 -23.87 -46.05
N VAL A 435 -25.81 -23.15 -46.68
CA VAL A 435 -27.23 -23.08 -46.28
C VAL A 435 -28.14 -23.53 -47.42
N GLU A 436 -29.19 -24.28 -47.10
CA GLU A 436 -30.28 -24.63 -48.02
C GLU A 436 -31.62 -24.61 -47.25
N CYS A 437 -32.73 -24.25 -47.90
CA CYS A 437 -34.07 -24.46 -47.34
C CYS A 437 -35.11 -24.65 -48.45
N PRO A 438 -35.33 -25.89 -48.95
CA PRO A 438 -36.19 -26.11 -50.10
C PRO A 438 -37.69 -25.93 -49.82
N ASP A 439 -38.42 -25.32 -50.76
CA ASP A 439 -39.89 -25.19 -50.80
C ASP A 439 -40.68 -26.51 -50.55
N SER A 440 -40.03 -27.65 -50.69
CA SER A 440 -40.60 -28.98 -50.45
C SER A 440 -40.93 -29.23 -48.97
N ILE A 441 -40.25 -28.55 -48.05
CA ILE A 441 -40.43 -28.70 -46.59
C ILE A 441 -41.75 -28.06 -46.15
N LEU A 442 -42.11 -26.89 -46.69
CA LEU A 442 -43.43 -26.26 -46.48
C LEU A 442 -44.59 -27.18 -46.94
N LYS A 443 -44.43 -27.87 -48.07
CA LYS A 443 -45.42 -28.88 -48.55
C LYS A 443 -45.54 -30.10 -47.63
N THR A 444 -44.56 -30.34 -46.77
CA THR A 444 -44.57 -31.47 -45.83
C THR A 444 -45.20 -31.07 -44.49
N ARG A 445 -44.87 -29.90 -43.92
CA ARG A 445 -45.58 -29.36 -42.73
C ARG A 445 -47.08 -29.14 -42.99
N LEU A 446 -47.48 -28.56 -44.12
CA LEU A 446 -48.91 -28.41 -44.46
C LEU A 446 -49.62 -29.76 -44.67
N LYS A 447 -48.94 -30.79 -45.19
CA LYS A 447 -49.51 -32.14 -45.31
C LYS A 447 -49.75 -32.81 -43.96
N PHE A 448 -48.95 -32.53 -42.93
CA PHE A 448 -49.19 -33.05 -41.58
C PHE A 448 -50.41 -32.40 -40.92
N LEU A 449 -50.51 -31.07 -40.96
CA LEU A 449 -51.68 -30.35 -40.42
C LEU A 449 -53.00 -30.75 -41.11
N PHE A 450 -52.98 -31.00 -42.43
CA PHE A 450 -54.16 -31.54 -43.13
C PHE A 450 -54.44 -33.02 -42.86
N ARG A 451 -53.50 -33.79 -42.31
CA ARG A 451 -53.71 -35.22 -42.01
C ARG A 451 -54.39 -35.43 -40.67
N GLU A 452 -54.09 -34.62 -39.66
CA GLU A 452 -54.81 -34.66 -38.38
C GLU A 452 -56.27 -34.18 -38.52
N TYR A 453 -56.52 -33.13 -39.30
CA TYR A 453 -57.88 -32.62 -39.51
C TYR A 453 -58.82 -33.54 -40.32
N VAL A 454 -58.29 -34.53 -41.04
CA VAL A 454 -59.08 -35.43 -41.92
C VAL A 454 -59.19 -36.85 -41.35
N GLN A 455 -58.53 -37.16 -40.24
CA GLN A 455 -58.64 -38.47 -39.58
C GLN A 455 -59.61 -38.52 -38.37
N MET A 456 -60.31 -37.41 -38.08
CA MET A 456 -61.58 -37.41 -37.32
C MET A 456 -62.78 -37.11 -38.22
N GLY A 457 -63.20 -38.10 -39.01
CA GLY A 457 -64.62 -38.27 -39.33
C GLY A 457 -65.37 -38.71 -38.05
N ILE A 458 -66.69 -38.63 -37.87
CA ILE A 458 -67.90 -38.61 -38.72
C ILE A 458 -69.05 -38.25 -37.71
N CYS A 459 -70.17 -37.58 -37.98
CA CYS A 459 -71.20 -37.80 -39.00
C CYS A 459 -72.15 -36.59 -39.14
N PHE A 460 -72.87 -36.50 -40.26
CA PHE A 460 -74.10 -35.72 -40.38
C PHE A 460 -75.32 -36.65 -40.26
N SER A 461 -76.20 -36.38 -39.29
CA SER A 461 -77.63 -36.74 -39.29
C SER A 461 -78.38 -35.97 -38.21
#